data_AF-A0A165PMG7-F1
#
_entry.id   AF-A0A165PMG7-F1
#
_cell.length_a   1.000
_cell.length_b   1.000
_cell.length_c   1.000
_cell.angle_alpha   90.00
_cell.angle_beta   90.00
_cell.angle_gamma   90.00
#
_symmetry.space_group_name_H-M   'P 1'
#
loop_
_entity.id
_entity.type
_entity.pdbx_description
1 polymer ?
#
loop_
_entity_poly.entity_id
_entity_poly.type
_entity_poly.pdbx_seq_one_letter_code
_entity_poly.pdbx_strand_id
1 'polypeptide(L)'
;PKWLIKAFRAKLSELKELTDIHKLPGLYRAGTFWFPAKSPFFTLGRDQLSPNALFNLQFFYWDPLLLMEKGIGCPNCGTSLWRNGYAPHPCRVVNFMDSFCIIGCQYLCPKCINPKLGKQGTTTFRSWDSWILVKLPPHLRCEFPTCLTRQCRISRWVFNVMRSCFQNGMGSKQFADALHVQHMLRHDELNLQYLKTWASDRTFPAFPAFEDNSSDGYHGYMPSSQWLRDLYDWYILDHENDFNQHTAMLSANVCAIDHSHKITKHIFKLNGVKIYCGLLTVTNEKGEIRVCSLVPTKSHSQFELSLTHMQESLDLYSHSQPQLFYTDNMANHQFLEASFPSLRQDVIPVKKYAHLEELMIPSNVHVYVKTTASAIDAAILDIIQLMPEDGIITVRLDTEWNVDLLESGCSRSTTTVMQIAFHDVIYIFQVSAAELFLWD
;
A
#
# COMPACT_ATOMS: atom_id res chain seq x y z
N PRO A 1 25.83 19.61 -13.25
CA PRO A 1 27.31 19.44 -13.22
C PRO A 1 27.95 19.89 -14.54
N LYS A 2 29.19 20.42 -14.52
CA LYS A 2 29.84 20.95 -15.74
C LYS A 2 30.03 19.88 -16.82
N TRP A 3 30.45 18.67 -16.45
CA TRP A 3 30.64 17.54 -17.37
C TRP A 3 29.35 17.21 -18.14
N LEU A 4 28.21 17.16 -17.45
CA LEU A 4 26.92 16.84 -18.04
C LEU A 4 26.47 17.93 -19.02
N ILE A 5 26.75 19.20 -18.72
CA ILE A 5 26.45 20.32 -19.62
C ILE A 5 27.31 20.26 -20.89
N LYS A 6 28.58 19.82 -20.78
CA LYS A 6 29.45 19.60 -21.95
C LYS A 6 28.89 18.50 -22.86
N ALA A 7 28.56 17.34 -22.28
CA ALA A 7 27.97 16.21 -23.02
C ALA A 7 26.62 16.60 -23.66
N PHE A 8 25.77 17.32 -22.92
CA PHE A 8 24.51 17.83 -23.39
C PHE A 8 24.66 18.78 -24.60
N ARG A 9 25.59 19.73 -24.54
CA ARG A 9 25.84 20.65 -25.65
C ARG A 9 26.36 19.92 -26.90
N ALA A 10 27.23 18.93 -26.72
CA ALA A 10 27.69 18.10 -27.84
C ALA A 10 26.53 17.36 -28.52
N LYS A 11 25.63 16.74 -27.74
CA LYS A 11 24.44 16.07 -28.28
C LYS A 11 23.43 17.02 -28.90
N LEU A 12 23.31 18.25 -28.41
CA LEU A 12 22.52 19.29 -29.08
C LEU A 12 23.10 19.71 -30.43
N SER A 13 24.43 19.79 -30.56
CA SER A 13 25.06 20.06 -31.87
C SER A 13 24.83 18.91 -32.85
N GLU A 14 25.04 17.67 -32.41
CA GLU A 14 24.73 16.45 -33.20
C GLU A 14 23.26 16.43 -33.66
N LEU A 15 22.32 16.76 -32.76
CA LEU A 15 20.91 16.86 -33.11
C LEU A 15 20.64 17.90 -34.21
N LYS A 16 21.28 19.07 -34.12
CA LYS A 16 21.12 20.15 -35.11
C LYS A 16 21.65 19.74 -36.48
N GLU A 17 22.80 19.07 -36.52
CA GLU A 17 23.38 18.54 -37.76
C GLU A 17 22.48 17.46 -38.39
N LEU A 18 21.82 16.65 -37.56
CA LEU A 18 20.85 15.63 -37.99
C LEU A 18 19.47 16.19 -38.35
N THR A 19 19.21 17.48 -38.12
CA THR A 19 17.92 18.12 -38.41
C THR A 19 17.93 18.71 -39.81
N ASP A 20 17.08 18.19 -40.68
CA ASP A 20 17.02 18.51 -42.11
C ASP A 20 16.00 19.63 -42.43
N ILE A 21 15.90 20.01 -43.70
CA ILE A 21 15.01 21.06 -44.26
C ILE A 21 13.53 20.85 -43.87
N HIS A 22 13.12 19.59 -43.63
CA HIS A 22 11.76 19.22 -43.22
C HIS A 22 11.46 19.37 -41.71
N LYS A 23 12.38 19.93 -40.91
CA LYS A 23 12.24 20.22 -39.46
C LYS A 23 12.04 19.00 -38.53
N LEU A 24 12.07 17.77 -39.05
CA LEU A 24 12.04 16.55 -38.23
C LEU A 24 13.48 16.06 -37.95
N PRO A 25 13.85 15.80 -36.67
CA PRO A 25 15.17 15.29 -36.34
C PRO A 25 15.45 13.93 -36.99
N GLY A 26 16.70 13.71 -37.42
CA GLY A 26 17.15 12.44 -37.98
C GLY A 26 16.83 11.21 -37.11
N LEU A 27 16.84 11.37 -35.79
CA LEU A 27 16.44 10.32 -34.84
C LEU A 27 15.00 9.82 -35.10
N TYR A 28 14.05 10.74 -35.26
CA TYR A 28 12.63 10.39 -35.45
C TYR A 28 12.40 9.76 -36.82
N ARG A 29 13.12 10.20 -37.86
CA ARG A 29 13.12 9.54 -39.18
C ARG A 29 13.66 8.11 -39.12
N ALA A 30 14.65 7.86 -38.26
CA ALA A 30 15.18 6.53 -38.00
C ALA A 30 14.29 5.69 -37.06
N GLY A 31 13.12 6.19 -36.67
CA GLY A 31 12.17 5.47 -35.82
C GLY A 31 12.61 5.34 -34.36
N THR A 32 13.46 6.23 -33.85
CA THR A 32 13.95 6.18 -32.47
C THR A 32 13.96 7.55 -31.80
N PHE A 33 13.79 7.56 -30.48
CA PHE A 33 13.99 8.74 -29.64
C PHE A 33 15.39 8.80 -29.02
N TRP A 34 16.17 7.73 -29.15
CA TRP A 34 17.44 7.55 -28.46
C TRP A 34 18.61 7.86 -29.39
N PHE A 35 19.59 8.60 -28.87
CA PHE A 35 20.86 8.74 -29.57
C PHE A 35 21.59 7.39 -29.57
N PRO A 36 22.26 7.02 -30.68
CA PRO A 36 23.11 5.84 -30.73
C PRO A 36 24.19 5.91 -29.65
N ALA A 37 24.32 4.82 -28.88
CA ALA A 37 25.37 4.64 -27.89
C ALA A 37 26.31 3.53 -28.36
N LYS A 38 27.62 3.75 -28.21
CA LYS A 38 28.62 2.72 -28.53
C LYS A 38 28.75 1.76 -27.36
N SER A 39 28.87 0.47 -27.67
CA SER A 39 29.21 -0.55 -26.67
C SER A 39 30.61 -0.25 -26.08
N PRO A 40 30.85 -0.58 -24.79
CA PRO A 40 32.16 -0.49 -24.16
C PRO A 40 33.29 -1.12 -24.99
N PHE A 41 33.05 -2.29 -25.61
CA PHE A 41 34.04 -2.99 -26.43
C PHE A 41 34.59 -2.11 -27.58
N PHE A 42 33.71 -1.47 -28.35
CA PHE A 42 34.12 -0.59 -29.45
C PHE A 42 34.70 0.75 -28.97
N THR A 43 34.40 1.13 -27.73
CA THR A 43 34.94 2.35 -27.13
C THR A 43 36.38 2.14 -26.68
N LEU A 44 36.70 0.95 -26.19
CA LEU A 44 38.02 0.55 -25.73
C LEU A 44 38.99 0.18 -26.87
N GLY A 45 38.51 -0.15 -28.07
CA GLY A 45 39.37 -0.47 -29.23
C GLY A 45 40.11 0.73 -29.87
N ARG A 46 40.40 1.81 -29.14
CA ARG A 46 41.02 3.05 -29.66
C ARG A 46 42.36 3.34 -28.96
N ASP A 47 43.29 3.94 -29.69
CA ASP A 47 44.68 4.23 -29.26
C ASP A 47 44.85 5.13 -28.02
N GLN A 48 43.76 5.74 -27.53
CA GLN A 48 43.74 6.50 -26.27
C GLN A 48 42.66 5.94 -25.34
N LEU A 49 43.04 4.90 -24.60
CA LEU A 49 42.24 4.26 -23.58
C LEU A 49 42.16 5.14 -22.32
N SER A 50 40.97 5.66 -22.03
CA SER A 50 40.69 6.40 -20.80
C SER A 50 39.41 5.83 -20.15
N PRO A 51 39.38 5.64 -18.80
CA PRO A 51 38.18 5.20 -18.09
C PRO A 51 36.94 6.04 -18.42
N ASN A 52 37.12 7.35 -18.59
CA ASN A 52 36.00 8.29 -18.78
C ASN A 52 35.28 8.06 -20.11
N ALA A 53 35.94 7.44 -21.08
CA ALA A 53 35.33 7.05 -22.33
C ALA A 53 34.23 5.98 -22.14
N LEU A 54 34.27 5.22 -21.03
CA LEU A 54 33.25 4.23 -20.68
C LEU A 54 32.04 4.83 -19.96
N PHE A 55 32.13 6.07 -19.47
CA PHE A 55 31.06 6.73 -18.70
C PHE A 55 30.05 7.45 -19.59
N ASN A 56 29.88 6.98 -20.83
CA ASN A 56 29.01 7.60 -21.82
C ASN A 56 27.54 7.46 -21.41
N LEU A 57 26.95 8.57 -20.97
CA LEU A 57 25.51 8.65 -20.75
C LEU A 57 24.74 8.49 -22.06
N GLN A 58 23.70 7.67 -22.02
CA GLN A 58 22.71 7.63 -23.08
C GLN A 58 21.83 8.89 -23.04
N PHE A 59 21.42 9.37 -24.22
CA PHE A 59 20.53 10.52 -24.34
C PHE A 59 19.22 10.13 -25.05
N PHE A 60 18.11 10.63 -24.53
CA PHE A 60 16.76 10.53 -25.09
C PHE A 60 16.29 11.92 -25.52
N TYR A 61 15.89 12.08 -26.79
CA TYR A 61 15.38 13.34 -27.30
C TYR A 61 13.85 13.37 -27.32
N TRP A 62 13.25 14.35 -26.63
CA TRP A 62 11.82 14.48 -26.44
C TRP A 62 11.26 15.83 -26.91
N ASP A 63 10.67 15.83 -28.10
CA ASP A 63 9.93 16.95 -28.67
C ASP A 63 8.62 16.46 -29.33
N PRO A 64 7.60 16.14 -28.51
CA PRO A 64 6.31 15.64 -29.00
C PRO A 64 5.58 16.65 -29.89
N LEU A 65 5.88 17.95 -29.79
CA LEU A 65 5.25 18.97 -30.65
C LEU A 65 5.47 18.69 -32.14
N LEU A 66 6.62 18.12 -32.51
CA LEU A 66 6.94 17.75 -33.90
C LEU A 66 6.17 16.52 -34.39
N LEU A 67 5.59 15.75 -33.48
CA LEU A 67 4.86 14.51 -33.76
C LEU A 67 3.34 14.70 -33.71
N MET A 68 2.88 15.92 -33.43
CA MET A 68 1.46 16.25 -33.29
C MET A 68 1.00 17.17 -34.42
N GLU A 69 0.18 16.66 -35.32
CA GLU A 69 -0.36 17.43 -36.46
C GLU A 69 -1.12 18.69 -36.03
N LYS A 70 -1.89 18.61 -34.94
CA LYS A 70 -2.69 19.72 -34.40
C LYS A 70 -1.94 20.60 -33.40
N GLY A 71 -0.65 20.30 -33.17
CA GLY A 71 0.14 20.92 -32.11
C GLY A 71 -0.31 20.52 -30.70
N ILE A 72 0.27 21.17 -29.69
CA ILE A 72 -0.03 20.94 -28.27
C ILE A 72 -0.72 22.19 -27.71
N GLY A 73 -1.92 22.02 -27.16
CA GLY A 73 -2.65 23.09 -26.49
C GLY A 73 -2.05 23.41 -25.12
N CYS A 74 -2.00 24.70 -24.77
CA CYS A 74 -1.55 25.18 -23.48
C CYS A 74 -2.41 24.59 -22.35
N PRO A 75 -1.80 24.01 -21.29
CA PRO A 75 -2.55 23.46 -20.16
C PRO A 75 -3.49 24.46 -19.47
N ASN A 76 -3.15 25.75 -19.50
CA ASN A 76 -3.90 26.78 -18.77
C ASN A 76 -5.02 27.45 -19.60
N CYS A 77 -4.89 27.52 -20.93
CA CYS A 77 -5.83 28.29 -21.78
C CYS A 77 -6.17 27.63 -23.12
N GLY A 78 -5.68 26.41 -23.38
CA GLY A 78 -5.92 25.66 -24.61
C GLY A 78 -5.22 26.20 -25.87
N THR A 79 -4.64 27.41 -25.83
CA THR A 79 -3.99 28.01 -27.01
C THR A 79 -2.77 27.20 -27.45
N SER A 80 -2.60 27.01 -28.76
CA SER A 80 -1.46 26.25 -29.31
C SER A 80 -0.13 26.82 -28.84
N LEU A 81 0.73 25.92 -28.35
CA LEU A 81 2.07 26.25 -27.89
C LEU A 81 3.03 26.27 -29.08
N TRP A 82 4.01 27.18 -29.04
CA TRP A 82 5.12 27.19 -29.99
C TRP A 82 6.41 26.74 -29.33
N ARG A 83 7.35 26.25 -30.15
CA ARG A 83 8.68 25.86 -29.72
C ARG A 83 9.53 27.10 -29.43
N ASN A 84 10.02 27.22 -28.20
CA ASN A 84 10.91 28.28 -27.72
C ASN A 84 12.30 27.72 -27.39
N GLY A 85 12.87 26.96 -28.32
CA GLY A 85 14.19 26.35 -28.17
C GLY A 85 14.23 25.10 -27.29
N TYR A 86 15.44 24.73 -26.88
CA TYR A 86 15.69 23.57 -26.04
C TYR A 86 15.59 23.94 -24.56
N ALA A 87 15.25 22.95 -23.74
CA ALA A 87 15.37 23.11 -22.29
C ALA A 87 16.84 23.46 -21.93
N PRO A 88 17.08 24.38 -20.98
CA PRO A 88 18.43 24.89 -20.70
C PRO A 88 19.38 23.84 -20.12
N HIS A 89 18.83 22.78 -19.54
CA HIS A 89 19.57 21.70 -18.91
C HIS A 89 18.96 20.34 -19.26
N PRO A 90 19.79 19.30 -19.40
CA PRO A 90 19.29 17.94 -19.55
C PRO A 90 18.66 17.48 -18.23
N CYS A 91 17.76 16.52 -18.34
CA CYS A 91 17.15 15.87 -17.20
C CYS A 91 17.77 14.48 -17.00
N ARG A 92 18.62 14.32 -15.96
CA ARG A 92 19.20 13.02 -15.62
C ARG A 92 18.12 12.10 -15.03
N VAL A 93 18.12 10.84 -15.45
CA VAL A 93 17.18 9.80 -15.05
C VAL A 93 17.96 8.58 -14.58
N VAL A 94 17.60 8.07 -13.41
CA VAL A 94 18.15 6.83 -12.88
C VAL A 94 17.42 5.65 -13.51
N ASN A 95 18.17 4.74 -14.09
CA ASN A 95 17.69 3.47 -14.62
C ASN A 95 18.25 2.32 -13.76
N PHE A 96 18.06 1.06 -14.15
CA PHE A 96 18.33 -0.06 -13.24
C PHE A 96 19.82 -0.29 -12.95
N MET A 97 20.66 -0.19 -13.99
CA MET A 97 22.10 -0.41 -13.89
C MET A 97 22.90 0.86 -14.18
N ASP A 98 22.25 1.87 -14.75
CA ASP A 98 22.90 3.07 -15.26
C ASP A 98 21.99 4.31 -15.15
N SER A 99 22.46 5.43 -15.70
CA SER A 99 21.66 6.64 -15.85
C SER A 99 21.63 7.07 -17.30
N PHE A 100 20.52 7.67 -17.72
CA PHE A 100 20.42 8.37 -19.00
C PHE A 100 19.98 9.81 -18.81
N CYS A 101 20.01 10.61 -19.87
CA CYS A 101 19.58 12.00 -19.84
C CYS A 101 18.53 12.29 -20.90
N ILE A 102 17.54 13.11 -20.55
CA ILE A 102 16.55 13.60 -21.50
C ILE A 102 16.96 14.99 -21.98
N ILE A 103 16.94 15.16 -23.30
CA ILE A 103 16.98 16.44 -24.00
C ILE A 103 15.55 16.80 -24.36
N GLY A 104 15.04 17.87 -23.78
CA GLY A 104 13.68 18.33 -23.99
C GLY A 104 13.64 19.69 -24.64
N CYS A 105 12.44 20.10 -24.99
CA CYS A 105 12.17 21.41 -25.57
C CYS A 105 11.46 22.31 -24.56
N GLN A 106 11.62 23.61 -24.73
CA GLN A 106 10.82 24.60 -24.03
C GLN A 106 9.72 25.07 -24.97
N TYR A 107 8.50 25.08 -24.47
CA TYR A 107 7.32 25.56 -25.16
C TYR A 107 6.86 26.85 -24.52
N LEU A 108 6.32 27.77 -25.31
CA LEU A 108 5.85 29.07 -24.85
C LEU A 108 4.39 29.26 -25.27
N CYS A 109 3.58 29.72 -24.31
CA CYS A 109 2.21 30.11 -24.56
C CYS A 109 2.14 31.61 -24.89
N PRO A 110 1.60 32.01 -26.05
CA PRO A 110 1.51 33.43 -26.42
C PRO A 110 0.48 34.21 -25.59
N LYS A 111 -0.55 33.53 -25.05
CA LYS A 111 -1.70 34.22 -24.41
C LYS A 111 -1.62 34.31 -22.89
N CYS A 112 -0.96 33.36 -22.22
CA CYS A 112 -0.94 33.34 -20.76
C CYS A 112 -0.01 34.43 -20.21
N ILE A 113 -0.40 35.01 -19.08
CA ILE A 113 0.44 35.89 -18.27
C ILE A 113 1.27 35.00 -17.33
N ASN A 114 2.58 35.24 -17.29
CA ASN A 114 3.44 34.54 -16.34
C ASN A 114 3.23 35.13 -14.95
N PRO A 115 2.81 34.35 -13.95
CA PRO A 115 2.49 34.86 -12.62
C PRO A 115 3.70 35.50 -11.91
N LYS A 116 4.93 35.11 -12.28
CA LYS A 116 6.15 35.70 -11.71
C LYS A 116 6.57 37.01 -12.36
N LEU A 117 6.33 37.16 -13.66
CA LEU A 117 6.80 38.30 -14.45
C LEU A 117 5.70 39.32 -14.75
N GLY A 118 4.42 38.97 -14.54
CA GLY A 118 3.27 39.82 -14.86
C GLY A 118 3.09 40.10 -16.35
N LYS A 119 3.86 39.45 -17.23
CA LYS A 119 3.88 39.72 -18.68
C LYS A 119 3.19 38.61 -19.46
N GLN A 120 2.32 39.01 -20.38
CA GLN A 120 1.71 38.12 -21.36
C GLN A 120 2.76 37.52 -22.29
N GLY A 121 2.56 36.27 -22.72
CA GLY A 121 3.44 35.63 -23.69
C GLY A 121 4.79 35.21 -23.12
N THR A 122 4.90 35.05 -21.80
CA THR A 122 6.14 34.61 -21.12
C THR A 122 5.97 33.34 -20.28
N THR A 123 4.79 32.71 -20.32
CA THR A 123 4.54 31.44 -19.63
C THR A 123 5.12 30.29 -20.45
N THR A 124 6.09 29.59 -19.87
CA THR A 124 6.78 28.48 -20.53
C THR A 124 6.49 27.15 -19.86
N PHE A 125 6.56 26.08 -20.66
CA PHE A 125 6.43 24.69 -20.25
C PHE A 125 7.59 23.90 -20.83
N ARG A 126 8.01 22.82 -20.18
CA ARG A 126 8.98 21.87 -20.73
C ARG A 126 8.24 20.72 -21.40
N SER A 127 8.84 20.13 -22.43
CA SER A 127 8.22 19.04 -23.19
C SER A 127 7.89 17.79 -22.36
N TRP A 128 8.54 17.64 -21.22
CA TRP A 128 8.30 16.56 -20.26
C TRP A 128 7.44 16.99 -19.05
N ASP A 129 6.90 18.20 -18.99
CA ASP A 129 6.05 18.58 -17.85
C ASP A 129 4.79 17.71 -17.85
N SER A 130 4.32 17.27 -16.67
CA SER A 130 3.18 16.34 -16.56
C SER A 130 1.93 16.88 -17.27
N TRP A 131 1.69 18.18 -17.18
CA TRP A 131 0.56 18.85 -17.84
C TRP A 131 0.68 18.87 -19.36
N ILE A 132 1.89 18.78 -19.91
CA ILE A 132 2.12 18.60 -21.35
C ILE A 132 1.91 17.14 -21.73
N LEU A 133 2.47 16.20 -20.95
CA LEU A 133 2.35 14.76 -21.20
C LEU A 133 0.89 14.29 -21.22
N VAL A 134 0.02 14.84 -20.36
CA VAL A 134 -1.42 14.52 -20.32
C VAL A 134 -2.16 14.99 -21.58
N LYS A 135 -1.63 15.98 -22.32
CA LYS A 135 -2.22 16.45 -23.59
C LYS A 135 -1.82 15.60 -24.80
N LEU A 136 -0.87 14.68 -24.63
CA LEU A 136 -0.40 13.82 -25.71
C LEU A 136 -1.36 12.63 -25.92
N PRO A 137 -1.48 12.10 -27.14
CA PRO A 137 -2.16 10.84 -27.38
C PRO A 137 -1.59 9.70 -26.50
N PRO A 138 -2.41 8.78 -25.98
CA PRO A 138 -1.95 7.74 -25.06
C PRO A 138 -0.77 6.91 -25.59
N HIS A 139 -0.79 6.55 -26.88
CA HIS A 139 0.28 5.77 -27.50
C HIS A 139 1.62 6.52 -27.53
N LEU A 140 1.63 7.81 -27.89
CA LEU A 140 2.85 8.63 -27.87
C LEU A 140 3.33 8.87 -26.43
N ARG A 141 2.41 9.10 -25.49
CA ARG A 141 2.75 9.25 -24.07
C ARG A 141 3.43 8.01 -23.49
N CYS A 142 3.08 6.81 -23.97
CA CYS A 142 3.70 5.56 -23.55
C CYS A 142 5.18 5.44 -23.94
N GLU A 143 5.61 6.11 -25.03
CA GLU A 143 7.01 6.15 -25.45
C GLU A 143 7.91 6.99 -24.52
N PHE A 144 7.32 7.83 -23.66
CA PHE A 144 8.09 8.62 -22.72
C PHE A 144 8.66 7.73 -21.59
N PRO A 145 10.00 7.65 -21.42
CA PRO A 145 10.63 6.55 -20.69
C PRO A 145 10.73 6.77 -19.19
N THR A 146 10.12 7.81 -18.62
CA THR A 146 10.46 8.30 -17.28
C THR A 146 9.25 8.61 -16.42
N CYS A 147 9.33 8.24 -15.14
CA CYS A 147 8.44 8.71 -14.08
C CYS A 147 9.05 9.94 -13.39
N LEU A 148 8.32 11.04 -13.40
CA LEU A 148 8.84 12.37 -13.06
C LEU A 148 8.35 12.83 -11.69
N THR A 149 9.27 13.16 -10.77
CA THR A 149 8.96 14.03 -9.61
C THR A 149 9.66 15.37 -9.72
N ARG A 150 9.30 16.37 -8.92
CA ARG A 150 9.85 17.73 -8.99
C ARG A 150 11.39 17.80 -8.91
N GLN A 151 12.05 16.83 -8.26
CA GLN A 151 13.48 16.89 -7.94
C GLN A 151 14.32 15.71 -8.47
N CYS A 152 13.77 14.50 -8.56
CA CYS A 152 14.49 13.34 -9.10
C CYS A 152 13.61 12.56 -10.08
N ARG A 153 14.22 11.61 -10.78
CA ARG A 153 13.64 10.95 -11.95
C ARG A 153 14.13 9.51 -12.01
N ILE A 154 13.21 8.57 -12.19
CA ILE A 154 13.56 7.18 -12.49
C ILE A 154 12.92 6.74 -13.79
N SER A 155 13.53 5.76 -14.46
CA SER A 155 12.95 5.17 -15.64
C SER A 155 11.60 4.51 -15.31
N ARG A 156 10.69 4.51 -16.28
CA ARG A 156 9.37 3.87 -16.13
C ARG A 156 9.51 2.37 -15.84
N TRP A 157 10.55 1.75 -16.40
CA TRP A 157 10.89 0.36 -16.12
C TRP A 157 11.28 0.14 -14.66
N VAL A 158 12.20 0.94 -14.11
CA VAL A 158 12.59 0.85 -12.69
C VAL A 158 11.39 1.07 -11.79
N PHE A 159 10.53 2.04 -12.12
CA PHE A 159 9.30 2.29 -11.39
C PHE A 159 8.36 1.07 -11.40
N ASN A 160 8.16 0.41 -12.54
CA ASN A 160 7.30 -0.77 -12.63
C ASN A 160 7.85 -1.96 -11.81
N VAL A 161 9.17 -2.16 -11.84
CA VAL A 161 9.82 -3.18 -10.98
C VAL A 161 9.63 -2.81 -9.51
N MET A 162 9.85 -1.54 -9.14
CA MET A 162 9.63 -1.04 -7.79
C MET A 162 8.21 -1.31 -7.29
N ARG A 163 7.19 -1.05 -8.11
CA ARG A 163 5.79 -1.34 -7.79
C ARG A 163 5.58 -2.82 -7.47
N SER A 164 6.11 -3.69 -8.33
CA SER A 164 5.99 -5.14 -8.16
C SER A 164 6.69 -5.59 -6.87
N CYS A 165 7.88 -5.06 -6.58
CA CYS A 165 8.60 -5.35 -5.34
C CYS A 165 7.82 -4.90 -4.10
N PHE A 166 7.27 -3.68 -4.09
CA PHE A 166 6.54 -3.15 -2.95
C PHE A 166 5.25 -3.92 -2.68
N GLN A 167 4.52 -4.28 -3.72
CA GLN A 167 3.31 -5.11 -3.61
C GLN A 167 3.62 -6.51 -3.05
N ASN A 168 4.83 -7.02 -3.25
CA ASN A 168 5.29 -8.31 -2.73
C ASN A 168 6.11 -8.17 -1.43
N GLY A 169 5.96 -7.06 -0.69
CA GLY A 169 6.48 -6.90 0.66
C GLY A 169 7.93 -6.40 0.76
N MET A 170 8.58 -6.06 -0.35
CA MET A 170 9.90 -5.42 -0.30
C MET A 170 9.78 -3.96 0.12
N GLY A 171 10.47 -3.56 1.18
CA GLY A 171 10.49 -2.17 1.64
C GLY A 171 11.31 -1.25 0.73
N SER A 172 11.00 0.05 0.74
CA SER A 172 11.70 1.05 -0.09
C SER A 172 13.20 1.13 0.14
N LYS A 173 13.67 0.86 1.37
CA LYS A 173 15.10 0.76 1.68
C LYS A 173 15.75 -0.44 1.00
N GLN A 174 15.15 -1.63 1.09
CA GLN A 174 15.68 -2.83 0.45
C GLN A 174 15.76 -2.65 -1.07
N PHE A 175 14.74 -2.01 -1.67
CA PHE A 175 14.76 -1.70 -3.09
C PHE A 175 15.84 -0.68 -3.47
N ALA A 176 16.03 0.39 -2.68
CA ALA A 176 17.09 1.37 -2.90
C ALA A 176 18.49 0.73 -2.81
N ASP A 177 18.70 -0.13 -1.80
CA ASP A 177 19.95 -0.86 -1.61
C ASP A 177 20.20 -1.82 -2.79
N ALA A 178 19.16 -2.54 -3.26
CA ALA A 178 19.26 -3.39 -4.44
C ALA A 178 19.62 -2.61 -5.71
N LEU A 179 18.99 -1.45 -5.93
CA LEU A 179 19.29 -0.58 -7.06
C LEU A 179 20.74 -0.07 -7.00
N HIS A 180 21.22 0.30 -5.81
CA HIS A 180 22.61 0.71 -5.61
C HIS A 180 23.58 -0.43 -5.96
N VAL A 181 23.32 -1.66 -5.48
CA VAL A 181 24.14 -2.83 -5.81
C VAL A 181 24.21 -3.07 -7.33
N GLN A 182 23.11 -2.89 -8.07
CA GLN A 182 23.12 -3.05 -9.52
C GLN A 182 23.97 -1.99 -10.24
N HIS A 183 23.96 -0.75 -9.75
CA HIS A 183 24.81 0.32 -10.27
C HIS A 183 26.30 0.10 -9.96
N MET A 184 26.60 -0.39 -8.75
CA MET A 184 27.96 -0.79 -8.36
C MET A 184 28.47 -1.95 -9.22
N LEU A 185 27.63 -2.98 -9.42
CA LEU A 185 27.96 -4.10 -10.28
C LEU A 185 28.32 -3.63 -11.70
N ARG A 186 27.49 -2.76 -12.29
CA ARG A 186 27.77 -2.20 -13.61
C ARG A 186 29.08 -1.43 -13.66
N HIS A 187 29.37 -0.63 -12.63
CA HIS A 187 30.63 0.09 -12.50
C HIS A 187 31.82 -0.88 -12.47
N ASP A 188 31.74 -1.94 -11.66
CA ASP A 188 32.81 -2.92 -11.50
C ASP A 188 33.01 -3.76 -12.78
N GLU A 189 31.94 -4.07 -13.50
CA GLU A 189 32.01 -4.70 -14.83
C GLU A 189 32.77 -3.82 -15.84
N LEU A 190 32.51 -2.51 -15.85
CA LEU A 190 33.23 -1.58 -16.73
C LEU A 190 34.71 -1.48 -16.35
N ASN A 191 35.01 -1.46 -15.05
CA ASN A 191 36.38 -1.49 -14.55
C ASN A 191 37.09 -2.78 -15.00
N LEU A 192 36.45 -3.94 -14.82
CA LEU A 192 37.01 -5.22 -15.26
C LEU A 192 37.27 -5.25 -16.78
N GLN A 193 36.34 -4.74 -17.59
CA GLN A 193 36.51 -4.65 -19.06
C GLN A 193 37.69 -3.75 -19.43
N TYR A 194 37.83 -2.61 -18.75
CA TYR A 194 38.95 -1.69 -18.91
C TYR A 194 40.28 -2.37 -18.57
N LEU A 195 40.38 -3.01 -17.40
CA LEU A 195 41.59 -3.71 -16.96
C LEU A 195 41.98 -4.87 -17.88
N LYS A 196 40.99 -5.65 -18.36
CA LYS A 196 41.23 -6.74 -19.32
C LYS A 196 41.80 -6.23 -20.65
N THR A 197 41.41 -5.03 -21.08
CA THR A 197 41.95 -4.41 -22.30
C THR A 197 43.40 -3.98 -22.10
N TRP A 198 43.73 -3.51 -20.89
CA TRP A 198 45.08 -3.08 -20.51
C TRP A 198 46.02 -4.19 -20.05
N ALA A 199 45.56 -5.46 -19.97
CA ALA A 199 46.36 -6.58 -19.45
C ALA A 199 47.69 -6.84 -20.21
N SER A 200 47.95 -6.10 -21.30
CA SER A 200 49.17 -6.13 -22.11
C SER A 200 50.19 -5.02 -21.79
N ASP A 201 49.81 -3.97 -21.04
CA ASP A 201 50.60 -2.74 -20.85
C ASP A 201 50.74 -2.37 -19.36
N ARG A 202 51.93 -1.95 -18.93
CA ARG A 202 52.28 -1.85 -17.48
C ARG A 202 51.88 -0.55 -16.79
N THR A 203 51.41 0.46 -17.52
CA THR A 203 51.03 1.76 -16.94
C THR A 203 49.73 2.27 -17.55
N PHE A 204 48.66 2.32 -16.76
CA PHE A 204 47.36 2.82 -17.19
C PHE A 204 46.73 3.71 -16.11
N PRO A 205 45.87 4.68 -16.49
CA PRO A 205 45.13 5.50 -15.54
C PRO A 205 44.24 4.66 -14.62
N ALA A 206 44.20 5.00 -13.32
CA ALA A 206 43.32 4.38 -12.36
C ALA A 206 41.84 4.59 -12.75
N PHE A 207 41.03 3.56 -12.55
CA PHE A 207 39.58 3.66 -12.77
C PHE A 207 38.96 4.48 -11.63
N PRO A 208 38.25 5.59 -11.92
CA PRO A 208 37.62 6.42 -10.90
C PRO A 208 36.67 5.64 -10.00
N ALA A 209 36.57 6.05 -8.73
CA ALA A 209 35.61 5.46 -7.81
C ALA A 209 34.16 5.77 -8.23
N PHE A 210 33.21 4.93 -7.81
CA PHE A 210 31.79 5.08 -8.15
C PHE A 210 31.22 6.46 -7.78
N GLU A 211 31.55 6.96 -6.60
CA GLU A 211 31.08 8.25 -6.08
C GLU A 211 31.93 9.45 -6.55
N ASP A 212 32.94 9.23 -7.39
CA ASP A 212 33.80 10.31 -7.86
C ASP A 212 32.98 11.32 -8.66
N ASN A 213 32.98 12.56 -8.15
CA ASN A 213 32.26 13.70 -8.70
C ASN A 213 33.20 14.74 -9.36
N SER A 214 34.48 14.40 -9.53
CA SER A 214 35.46 15.17 -10.30
C SER A 214 35.05 15.33 -11.77
N SER A 215 35.75 16.15 -12.56
CA SER A 215 35.43 16.31 -14.00
C SER A 215 35.42 15.01 -14.81
N ASP A 216 36.10 14.01 -14.28
CA ASP A 216 36.48 12.76 -14.91
C ASP A 216 35.92 11.54 -14.14
N GLY A 217 35.11 11.78 -13.11
CA GLY A 217 34.55 10.72 -12.27
C GLY A 217 33.38 9.96 -12.93
N TYR A 218 32.97 8.85 -12.31
CA TYR A 218 31.82 8.06 -12.75
C TYR A 218 30.48 8.78 -12.51
N HIS A 219 30.44 9.67 -11.51
CA HIS A 219 29.24 10.40 -11.11
C HIS A 219 28.08 9.49 -10.72
N GLY A 220 28.34 8.39 -10.00
CA GLY A 220 27.33 7.53 -9.43
C GLY A 220 26.30 8.35 -8.64
N TYR A 221 25.01 8.12 -8.91
CA TYR A 221 23.93 8.84 -8.24
C TYR A 221 22.76 7.90 -8.02
N MET A 222 22.31 7.77 -6.77
CA MET A 222 21.20 6.93 -6.37
C MET A 222 20.11 7.71 -5.63
N PRO A 223 18.83 7.47 -5.94
CA PRO A 223 17.74 8.08 -5.19
C PRO A 223 17.67 7.48 -3.78
N SER A 224 17.27 8.29 -2.81
CA SER A 224 17.09 7.81 -1.44
C SER A 224 15.85 6.91 -1.32
N SER A 225 15.86 6.00 -0.35
CA SER A 225 14.71 5.15 -0.01
C SER A 225 13.46 5.97 0.32
N GLN A 226 13.64 7.12 0.97
CA GLN A 226 12.57 8.06 1.28
C GLN A 226 11.92 8.60 0.00
N TRP A 227 12.74 9.04 -0.95
CA TRP A 227 12.23 9.57 -2.21
C TRP A 227 11.50 8.50 -3.04
N LEU A 228 11.99 7.25 -3.04
CA LEU A 228 11.33 6.13 -3.72
C LEU A 228 9.97 5.81 -3.11
N ARG A 229 9.87 5.83 -1.77
CA ARG A 229 8.59 5.70 -1.06
C ARG A 229 7.65 6.83 -1.46
N ASP A 230 8.11 8.08 -1.37
CA ASP A 230 7.27 9.23 -1.68
C ASP A 230 6.76 9.15 -3.13
N LEU A 231 7.60 8.79 -4.09
CA LEU A 231 7.20 8.57 -5.48
C LEU A 231 6.09 7.52 -5.62
N TYR A 232 6.18 6.41 -4.87
CA TYR A 232 5.14 5.38 -4.87
C TYR A 232 3.85 5.90 -4.24
N ASP A 233 3.93 6.61 -3.11
CA ASP A 233 2.77 7.21 -2.44
C ASP A 233 2.06 8.21 -3.36
N TRP A 234 2.81 9.09 -4.05
CA TRP A 234 2.27 9.99 -5.07
C TRP A 234 1.54 9.24 -6.19
N TYR A 235 2.10 8.13 -6.65
CA TYR A 235 1.44 7.30 -7.66
C TYR A 235 0.13 6.71 -7.13
N ILE A 236 0.13 6.19 -5.90
CA ILE A 236 -1.07 5.63 -5.29
C ILE A 236 -2.16 6.69 -5.13
N LEU A 237 -1.81 7.90 -4.69
CA LEU A 237 -2.74 9.03 -4.55
C LEU A 237 -3.28 9.48 -5.91
N ASP A 238 -2.46 9.55 -6.96
CA ASP A 238 -2.88 9.94 -8.31
C ASP A 238 -3.87 8.93 -8.93
N HIS A 239 -3.85 7.67 -8.48
CA HIS A 239 -4.71 6.59 -8.97
C HIS A 239 -5.82 6.22 -7.96
N GLU A 240 -6.06 7.06 -6.94
CA GLU A 240 -7.06 6.80 -5.90
C GLU A 240 -8.45 6.50 -6.50
N ASN A 241 -8.88 7.31 -7.46
CA ASN A 241 -10.18 7.14 -8.13
C ASN A 241 -10.25 5.81 -8.89
N ASP A 242 -9.19 5.43 -9.58
CA ASP A 242 -9.13 4.17 -10.33
C ASP A 242 -9.20 2.97 -9.37
N PHE A 243 -8.50 3.05 -8.23
CA PHE A 243 -8.53 2.00 -7.20
C PHE A 243 -9.88 1.92 -6.50
N ASN A 244 -10.50 3.05 -6.18
CA ASN A 244 -11.82 3.10 -5.58
C ASN A 244 -12.88 2.55 -6.55
N GLN A 245 -12.82 2.91 -7.84
CA GLN A 245 -13.70 2.36 -8.85
C GLN A 245 -13.49 0.86 -9.03
N HIS A 246 -12.24 0.40 -9.15
CA HIS A 246 -11.94 -1.03 -9.25
C HIS A 246 -12.44 -1.80 -8.05
N THR A 247 -12.19 -1.30 -6.85
CA THR A 247 -12.68 -1.87 -5.59
C THR A 247 -14.19 -1.97 -5.61
N ALA A 248 -14.92 -0.91 -6.02
CA ALA A 248 -16.38 -0.88 -6.08
C ALA A 248 -16.99 -1.88 -7.08
N MET A 249 -16.28 -2.21 -8.16
CA MET A 249 -16.72 -3.20 -9.17
C MET A 249 -16.61 -4.66 -8.73
N LEU A 250 -15.99 -4.95 -7.59
CA LEU A 250 -15.80 -6.34 -7.11
C LEU A 250 -17.09 -6.96 -6.57
N SER A 251 -17.18 -8.28 -6.66
CA SER A 251 -18.27 -9.08 -6.04
C SER A 251 -18.13 -9.15 -4.53
N ALA A 252 -19.21 -9.53 -3.85
CA ALA A 252 -19.25 -9.69 -2.39
C ALA A 252 -20.35 -10.66 -1.92
N ASN A 253 -20.43 -11.84 -2.54
CA ASN A 253 -21.49 -12.80 -2.18
C ASN A 253 -21.24 -13.41 -0.79
N VAL A 254 -19.96 -13.65 -0.48
CA VAL A 254 -19.51 -14.08 0.85
C VAL A 254 -18.51 -13.06 1.37
N CYS A 255 -18.79 -12.50 2.54
CA CYS A 255 -17.97 -11.44 3.11
C CYS A 255 -17.32 -11.86 4.42
N ALA A 256 -16.18 -11.25 4.75
CA ALA A 256 -15.61 -11.30 6.09
C ALA A 256 -15.26 -9.89 6.56
N ILE A 257 -15.72 -9.51 7.76
CA ILE A 257 -15.46 -8.21 8.38
C ILE A 257 -14.57 -8.36 9.61
N ASP A 258 -13.50 -7.56 9.67
CA ASP A 258 -12.54 -7.57 10.78
C ASP A 258 -12.01 -6.16 11.09
N HIS A 259 -11.63 -5.93 12.35
CA HIS A 259 -10.94 -4.73 12.80
C HIS A 259 -9.46 -5.00 13.09
N SER A 260 -8.57 -4.55 12.20
CA SER A 260 -7.13 -4.64 12.42
C SER A 260 -6.62 -3.51 13.33
N HIS A 261 -5.96 -3.88 14.42
CA HIS A 261 -5.33 -2.96 15.37
C HIS A 261 -3.82 -2.75 15.15
N LYS A 262 -3.24 -3.38 14.11
CA LYS A 262 -1.80 -3.28 13.86
C LYS A 262 -1.43 -1.95 13.21
N ILE A 263 -2.19 -1.54 12.19
CA ILE A 263 -1.92 -0.30 11.44
C ILE A 263 -2.04 0.92 12.33
N THR A 264 -3.04 0.97 13.21
CA THR A 264 -3.26 2.11 14.11
C THR A 264 -2.15 2.32 15.15
N LYS A 265 -1.27 1.32 15.38
CA LYS A 265 -0.05 1.49 16.20
C LYS A 265 1.03 2.32 15.51
N HIS A 266 0.99 2.40 14.18
CA HIS A 266 1.94 3.16 13.37
C HIS A 266 1.41 4.55 12.97
N ILE A 267 0.16 4.87 13.30
CA ILE A 267 -0.43 6.20 13.07
C ILE A 267 -0.05 7.12 14.24
N PHE A 268 0.21 8.39 13.95
CA PHE A 268 0.55 9.38 14.98
C PHE A 268 -0.59 9.53 16.00
N LYS A 269 -0.21 9.85 17.24
CA LYS A 269 -1.15 10.16 18.33
C LYS A 269 -1.21 11.67 18.53
N LEU A 270 -2.41 12.22 18.67
CA LEU A 270 -2.58 13.63 19.00
C LEU A 270 -2.57 13.79 20.52
N ASN A 271 -1.59 14.51 21.07
CA ASN A 271 -1.42 14.69 22.53
C ASN A 271 -1.41 13.35 23.31
N GLY A 272 -0.83 12.30 22.72
CA GLY A 272 -0.79 10.96 23.32
C GLY A 272 -2.07 10.13 23.16
N VAL A 273 -3.14 10.71 22.61
CA VAL A 273 -4.43 10.03 22.37
C VAL A 273 -4.45 9.42 20.97
N LYS A 274 -4.95 8.18 20.87
CA LYS A 274 -5.15 7.50 19.58
C LYS A 274 -6.33 8.13 18.85
N ILE A 275 -6.12 8.56 17.61
CA ILE A 275 -7.18 9.09 16.74
C ILE A 275 -8.06 7.97 16.20
N TYR A 276 -7.43 6.85 15.81
CA TYR A 276 -8.11 5.67 15.28
C TYR A 276 -7.87 4.47 16.17
N CYS A 277 -8.93 3.72 16.50
CA CYS A 277 -8.80 2.49 17.27
C CYS A 277 -8.49 1.28 16.38
N GLY A 278 -8.96 1.26 15.13
CA GLY A 278 -8.74 0.17 14.19
C GLY A 278 -8.85 0.58 12.72
N LEU A 279 -8.43 -0.33 11.85
CA LEU A 279 -8.77 -0.33 10.44
C LEU A 279 -9.83 -1.41 10.22
N LEU A 280 -11.05 -1.01 9.87
CA LEU A 280 -12.08 -1.94 9.45
C LEU A 280 -11.77 -2.41 8.03
N THR A 281 -11.81 -3.72 7.81
CA THR A 281 -11.70 -4.32 6.48
C THR A 281 -12.89 -5.24 6.25
N VAL A 282 -13.52 -5.12 5.08
CA VAL A 282 -14.43 -6.14 4.55
C VAL A 282 -13.76 -6.76 3.34
N THR A 283 -13.70 -8.08 3.29
CA THR A 283 -13.20 -8.84 2.14
C THR A 283 -14.29 -9.69 1.53
N ASN A 284 -14.19 -9.97 0.23
CA ASN A 284 -15.11 -10.87 -0.49
C ASN A 284 -14.64 -12.34 -0.47
N GLU A 285 -15.34 -13.20 -1.20
CA GLU A 285 -15.07 -14.64 -1.29
C GLU A 285 -13.68 -15.00 -1.87
N LYS A 286 -13.01 -14.04 -2.51
CA LYS A 286 -11.66 -14.19 -3.08
C LYS A 286 -10.57 -13.58 -2.20
N GLY A 287 -10.93 -13.04 -1.04
CA GLY A 287 -10.02 -12.29 -0.17
C GLY A 287 -9.67 -10.90 -0.71
N GLU A 288 -10.42 -10.38 -1.69
CA GLU A 288 -10.24 -9.03 -2.20
C GLU A 288 -10.93 -8.03 -1.27
N ILE A 289 -10.32 -6.87 -1.08
CA ILE A 289 -10.84 -5.82 -0.20
C ILE A 289 -12.06 -5.16 -0.87
N ARG A 290 -13.17 -5.06 -0.13
CA ARG A 290 -14.40 -4.36 -0.52
C ARG A 290 -14.59 -3.07 0.25
N VAL A 291 -14.23 -3.07 1.53
CA VAL A 291 -14.24 -1.88 2.40
C VAL A 291 -12.93 -1.83 3.16
N CYS A 292 -12.35 -0.65 3.25
CA CYS A 292 -11.15 -0.37 4.04
C CYS A 292 -11.32 1.01 4.66
N SER A 293 -11.55 1.09 5.98
CA SER A 293 -11.88 2.35 6.64
C SER A 293 -11.18 2.47 7.99
N LEU A 294 -10.45 3.56 8.20
CA LEU A 294 -9.88 3.89 9.51
C LEU A 294 -11.01 4.38 10.42
N VAL A 295 -11.23 3.68 11.53
CA VAL A 295 -12.34 3.97 12.45
C VAL A 295 -11.83 4.53 13.78
N PRO A 296 -12.38 5.68 14.25
CA PRO A 296 -12.06 6.26 15.55
C PRO A 296 -12.44 5.35 16.72
N THR A 297 -13.59 4.67 16.63
CA THR A 297 -14.13 3.75 17.63
C THR A 297 -14.64 2.47 16.96
N LYS A 298 -14.94 1.44 17.77
CA LYS A 298 -15.59 0.20 17.30
C LYS A 298 -17.12 0.33 17.13
N SER A 299 -17.68 1.53 17.28
CA SER A 299 -19.12 1.74 17.13
C SER A 299 -19.54 1.54 15.67
N HIS A 300 -20.70 0.90 15.47
CA HIS A 300 -21.30 0.66 14.15
C HIS A 300 -21.49 1.95 13.34
N SER A 301 -21.81 3.06 14.02
CA SER A 301 -21.95 4.39 13.40
C SER A 301 -20.72 4.86 12.60
N GLN A 302 -19.53 4.32 12.89
CA GLN A 302 -18.30 4.73 12.23
C GLN A 302 -18.10 4.07 10.86
N PHE A 303 -18.86 3.02 10.54
CA PHE A 303 -18.66 2.25 9.32
C PHE A 303 -19.94 1.83 8.59
N GLU A 304 -21.11 2.20 9.13
CA GLU A 304 -22.40 2.04 8.46
C GLU A 304 -22.41 2.62 7.06
N LEU A 305 -21.97 3.87 6.89
CA LEU A 305 -21.91 4.51 5.58
C LEU A 305 -21.06 3.72 4.57
N SER A 306 -19.95 3.13 5.01
CA SER A 306 -19.09 2.32 4.14
C SER A 306 -19.80 1.04 3.68
N LEU A 307 -20.61 0.41 4.54
CA LEU A 307 -21.40 -0.77 4.17
C LEU A 307 -22.57 -0.40 3.25
N THR A 308 -23.23 0.74 3.48
CA THR A 308 -24.26 1.26 2.57
C THR A 308 -23.71 1.52 1.18
N HIS A 309 -22.58 2.23 1.05
CA HIS A 309 -21.95 2.44 -0.26
C HIS A 309 -21.51 1.13 -0.92
N MET A 310 -21.07 0.15 -0.13
CA MET A 310 -20.77 -1.18 -0.63
C MET A 310 -22.03 -1.85 -1.22
N GLN A 311 -23.16 -1.81 -0.51
CA GLN A 311 -24.45 -2.32 -0.98
C GLN A 311 -24.87 -1.66 -2.30
N GLU A 312 -24.86 -0.32 -2.34
CA GLU A 312 -25.23 0.46 -3.53
C GLU A 312 -24.33 0.13 -4.73
N SER A 313 -23.02 -0.06 -4.49
CA SER A 313 -22.09 -0.43 -5.55
C SER A 313 -22.36 -1.82 -6.11
N LEU A 314 -22.81 -2.78 -5.29
CA LEU A 314 -23.18 -4.11 -5.77
C LEU A 314 -24.38 -4.01 -6.72
N ASP A 315 -25.41 -3.23 -6.35
CA ASP A 315 -26.57 -3.01 -7.20
C ASP A 315 -26.17 -2.29 -8.51
N LEU A 316 -25.36 -1.24 -8.40
CA LEU A 316 -24.89 -0.45 -9.55
C LEU A 316 -24.17 -1.32 -10.59
N TYR A 317 -23.36 -2.27 -10.14
CA TYR A 317 -22.60 -3.17 -11.00
C TYR A 317 -23.29 -4.54 -11.22
N SER A 318 -24.57 -4.66 -10.86
CA SER A 318 -25.40 -5.85 -11.08
C SER A 318 -24.84 -7.13 -10.42
N HIS A 319 -24.18 -6.98 -9.27
CA HIS A 319 -23.77 -8.09 -8.42
C HIS A 319 -24.89 -8.51 -7.49
N SER A 320 -24.82 -9.76 -7.01
CA SER A 320 -25.71 -10.22 -5.93
C SER A 320 -25.35 -9.57 -4.60
N GLN A 321 -26.36 -9.30 -3.78
CA GLN A 321 -26.18 -8.86 -2.40
C GLN A 321 -25.59 -9.98 -1.54
N PRO A 322 -24.86 -9.67 -0.45
CA PRO A 322 -24.19 -10.68 0.37
C PRO A 322 -25.18 -11.70 0.95
N GLN A 323 -24.86 -12.99 0.79
CA GLN A 323 -25.65 -14.10 1.34
C GLN A 323 -25.04 -14.65 2.63
N LEU A 324 -23.73 -14.45 2.82
CA LEU A 324 -23.01 -14.93 3.99
C LEU A 324 -22.01 -13.87 4.46
N PHE A 325 -21.96 -13.66 5.77
CA PHE A 325 -21.05 -12.70 6.39
C PHE A 325 -20.35 -13.32 7.60
N TYR A 326 -19.03 -13.45 7.55
CA TYR A 326 -18.20 -13.88 8.66
C TYR A 326 -17.79 -12.68 9.52
N THR A 327 -17.98 -12.81 10.83
CA THR A 327 -17.50 -11.84 11.82
C THR A 327 -17.08 -12.57 13.09
N ASP A 328 -16.02 -12.09 13.73
CA ASP A 328 -15.56 -12.55 15.05
C ASP A 328 -16.35 -11.91 16.20
N ASN A 329 -17.09 -10.83 15.92
CA ASN A 329 -17.87 -10.09 16.89
C ASN A 329 -19.37 -10.23 16.64
N MET A 330 -20.01 -11.12 17.41
CA MET A 330 -21.45 -11.37 17.33
C MET A 330 -22.33 -10.14 17.63
N ALA A 331 -21.80 -9.10 18.28
CA ALA A 331 -22.51 -7.83 18.43
C ALA A 331 -22.82 -7.16 17.08
N ASN A 332 -22.09 -7.53 16.01
CA ASN A 332 -22.35 -7.02 14.67
C ASN A 332 -23.53 -7.71 13.97
N HIS A 333 -24.04 -8.83 14.50
CA HIS A 333 -25.02 -9.67 13.78
C HIS A 333 -26.26 -8.91 13.34
N GLN A 334 -26.98 -8.29 14.28
CA GLN A 334 -28.21 -7.52 13.97
C GLN A 334 -27.93 -6.34 13.04
N PHE A 335 -26.77 -5.69 13.21
CA PHE A 335 -26.37 -4.56 12.40
C PHE A 335 -26.08 -4.98 10.95
N LEU A 336 -25.33 -6.06 10.74
CA LEU A 336 -25.03 -6.59 9.40
C LEU A 336 -26.30 -7.04 8.68
N GLU A 337 -27.20 -7.73 9.38
CA GLU A 337 -28.50 -8.10 8.79
C GLU A 337 -29.39 -6.90 8.46
N ALA A 338 -29.28 -5.81 9.23
CA ALA A 338 -29.97 -4.56 8.93
C ALA A 338 -29.36 -3.87 7.70
N SER A 339 -28.02 -3.86 7.57
CA SER A 339 -27.32 -3.32 6.40
C SER A 339 -27.54 -4.17 5.14
N PHE A 340 -27.65 -5.49 5.28
CA PHE A 340 -27.82 -6.43 4.17
C PHE A 340 -29.01 -7.37 4.43
N PRO A 341 -30.24 -6.99 4.02
CA PRO A 341 -31.44 -7.80 4.24
C PRO A 341 -31.39 -9.19 3.62
N SER A 342 -30.57 -9.38 2.57
CA SER A 342 -30.30 -10.68 1.95
C SER A 342 -29.73 -11.71 2.93
N LEU A 343 -29.08 -11.29 4.01
CA LEU A 343 -28.58 -12.18 5.06
C LEU A 343 -29.69 -12.85 5.89
N ARG A 344 -30.95 -12.40 5.78
CA ARG A 344 -32.10 -13.01 6.46
C ARG A 344 -32.91 -13.92 5.53
N GLN A 345 -32.63 -13.88 4.23
CA GLN A 345 -33.42 -14.59 3.25
C GLN A 345 -33.12 -16.10 3.32
N ASP A 346 -34.17 -16.89 3.56
CA ASP A 346 -34.11 -18.36 3.59
C ASP A 346 -33.10 -18.94 4.60
N VAL A 347 -32.79 -18.20 5.67
CA VAL A 347 -31.85 -18.65 6.71
C VAL A 347 -32.54 -19.54 7.73
N ILE A 348 -32.04 -20.77 7.88
CA ILE A 348 -32.45 -21.71 8.91
C ILE A 348 -31.37 -21.73 10.00
N PRO A 349 -31.66 -21.28 11.24
CA PRO A 349 -30.70 -21.29 12.32
C PRO A 349 -30.20 -22.72 12.62
N VAL A 350 -28.90 -22.95 12.46
CA VAL A 350 -28.28 -24.22 12.86
C VAL A 350 -28.03 -24.15 14.38
N LYS A 351 -28.90 -24.80 15.16
CA LYS A 351 -28.62 -25.02 16.59
C LYS A 351 -27.40 -25.94 16.70
N LYS A 352 -26.26 -25.40 17.17
CA LYS A 352 -24.94 -26.06 17.24
C LYS A 352 -24.96 -27.48 17.83
N TYR A 353 -25.91 -27.76 18.73
CA TYR A 353 -26.06 -29.03 19.43
C TYR A 353 -27.45 -29.66 19.24
N ALA A 354 -28.18 -29.32 18.18
CA ALA A 354 -29.52 -29.87 17.93
C ALA A 354 -29.58 -31.41 17.82
N HIS A 355 -28.42 -32.02 17.55
CA HIS A 355 -28.24 -33.46 17.41
C HIS A 355 -27.90 -34.15 18.75
N LEU A 356 -27.68 -33.38 19.82
CA LEU A 356 -27.44 -33.92 21.16
C LEU A 356 -28.77 -33.97 21.91
N GLU A 357 -29.00 -35.06 22.63
CA GLU A 357 -30.12 -35.14 23.56
C GLU A 357 -29.94 -34.10 24.67
N GLU A 358 -31.05 -33.49 25.06
CA GLU A 358 -31.08 -32.56 26.18
C GLU A 358 -30.62 -33.28 27.46
N LEU A 359 -29.66 -32.67 28.17
CA LEU A 359 -29.16 -33.25 29.41
C LEU A 359 -30.25 -33.14 30.49
N MET A 360 -30.92 -34.26 30.75
CA MET A 360 -31.92 -34.35 31.81
C MET A 360 -31.27 -34.75 33.13
N ILE A 361 -31.70 -34.12 34.23
CA ILE A 361 -31.36 -34.58 35.58
C ILE A 361 -32.01 -35.95 35.78
N PRO A 362 -31.25 -37.01 36.14
CA PRO A 362 -31.82 -38.34 36.37
C PRO A 362 -32.94 -38.29 37.42
N SER A 363 -33.99 -39.09 37.25
CA SER A 363 -35.17 -39.05 38.13
C SER A 363 -34.88 -39.42 39.59
N ASN A 364 -33.76 -40.09 39.86
CA ASN A 364 -33.30 -40.42 41.20
C ASN A 364 -32.51 -39.29 41.88
N VAL A 365 -32.17 -38.21 41.15
CA VAL A 365 -31.43 -37.08 41.70
C VAL A 365 -32.38 -36.00 42.22
N HIS A 366 -32.20 -35.61 43.47
CA HIS A 366 -33.03 -34.60 44.13
C HIS A 366 -32.30 -33.26 44.21
N VAL A 367 -32.96 -32.18 43.76
CA VAL A 367 -32.43 -30.82 43.84
C VAL A 367 -33.08 -30.06 44.99
N TYR A 368 -32.27 -29.54 45.91
CA TYR A 368 -32.74 -28.72 47.04
C TYR A 368 -32.16 -27.32 47.00
N VAL A 369 -33.03 -26.32 46.90
CA VAL A 369 -32.63 -24.91 47.02
C VAL A 369 -32.72 -24.48 48.48
N LYS A 370 -31.61 -23.96 49.03
CA LYS A 370 -31.56 -23.40 50.39
C LYS A 370 -31.18 -21.92 50.31
N THR A 371 -32.05 -21.08 50.85
CA THR A 371 -31.94 -19.61 50.75
C THR A 371 -31.69 -18.92 52.10
N THR A 372 -31.68 -19.68 53.20
CA THR A 372 -31.44 -19.16 54.55
C THR A 372 -30.17 -19.77 55.14
N ALA A 373 -29.44 -18.99 55.95
CA ALA A 373 -28.20 -19.44 56.59
C ALA A 373 -28.41 -20.74 57.38
N SER A 374 -29.46 -20.82 58.20
CA SER A 374 -29.75 -22.02 58.99
C SER A 374 -30.04 -23.26 58.14
N ALA A 375 -30.66 -23.09 56.96
CA ALA A 375 -30.96 -24.21 56.07
C ALA A 375 -29.73 -24.66 55.25
N ILE A 376 -28.81 -23.73 54.97
CA ILE A 376 -27.50 -24.02 54.38
C ILE A 376 -26.64 -24.77 55.40
N ASP A 377 -26.54 -24.28 56.63
CA ASP A 377 -25.77 -24.91 57.71
C ASP A 377 -26.26 -26.34 57.98
N ALA A 378 -27.58 -26.55 58.04
CA ALA A 378 -28.15 -27.88 58.20
C ALA A 378 -27.76 -28.82 57.04
N ALA A 379 -27.85 -28.36 55.80
CA ALA A 379 -27.48 -29.18 54.63
C ALA A 379 -25.99 -29.54 54.61
N ILE A 380 -25.12 -28.60 55.01
CA ILE A 380 -23.68 -28.87 55.13
C ILE A 380 -23.39 -29.86 56.27
N LEU A 381 -24.07 -29.72 57.41
CA LEU A 381 -23.94 -30.68 58.52
C LEU A 381 -24.40 -32.08 58.11
N ASP A 382 -25.48 -32.20 57.35
CA ASP A 382 -25.94 -33.50 56.82
C ASP A 382 -24.87 -34.15 55.93
N ILE A 383 -24.20 -33.38 55.07
CA ILE A 383 -23.09 -33.87 54.24
C ILE A 383 -21.92 -34.30 55.12
N ILE A 384 -21.55 -33.50 56.13
CA ILE A 384 -20.43 -33.81 57.05
C ILE A 384 -20.72 -35.05 57.91
N GLN A 385 -21.97 -35.28 58.32
CA GLN A 385 -22.34 -36.48 59.08
C GLN A 385 -22.19 -37.77 58.28
N LEU A 386 -22.21 -37.68 56.95
CA LEU A 386 -22.00 -38.80 56.03
C LEU A 386 -20.52 -39.03 55.69
N MET A 387 -19.61 -38.39 56.43
CA MET A 387 -18.17 -38.52 56.24
C MET A 387 -17.69 -39.93 56.62
N PRO A 388 -17.02 -40.66 55.70
CA PRO A 388 -16.47 -41.99 55.98
C PRO A 388 -15.32 -41.96 56.99
N GLU A 389 -15.03 -43.10 57.62
CA GLU A 389 -14.02 -43.25 58.68
C GLU A 389 -12.58 -42.90 58.23
N ASP A 390 -12.32 -42.96 56.93
CA ASP A 390 -11.04 -42.56 56.31
C ASP A 390 -10.86 -41.03 56.21
N GLY A 391 -11.92 -40.27 56.51
CA GLY A 391 -11.90 -38.83 56.65
C GLY A 391 -11.86 -38.06 55.32
N ILE A 392 -12.23 -38.68 54.20
CA ILE A 392 -12.23 -38.01 52.89
C ILE A 392 -13.64 -38.04 52.30
N ILE A 393 -14.25 -36.86 52.13
CA ILE A 393 -15.51 -36.70 51.42
C ILE A 393 -15.26 -36.12 50.03
N THR A 394 -15.88 -36.71 49.01
CA THR A 394 -15.81 -36.19 47.64
C THR A 394 -17.13 -35.56 47.26
N VAL A 395 -17.11 -34.26 46.96
CA VAL A 395 -18.26 -33.50 46.47
C VAL A 395 -17.94 -32.88 45.12
N ARG A 396 -18.97 -32.66 44.30
CA ARG A 396 -18.86 -31.82 43.10
C ARG A 396 -19.32 -30.43 43.48
N LEU A 397 -18.51 -29.43 43.20
CA LEU A 397 -18.76 -28.05 43.63
C LEU A 397 -18.69 -27.13 42.42
N ASP A 398 -19.67 -26.24 42.33
CA ASP A 398 -19.69 -25.15 41.37
C ASP A 398 -20.20 -23.86 42.02
N THR A 399 -19.86 -22.70 41.45
CA THR A 399 -20.24 -21.40 42.02
C THR A 399 -20.51 -20.38 40.93
N GLU A 400 -21.59 -19.62 41.10
CA GLU A 400 -22.02 -18.55 40.20
C GLU A 400 -21.96 -17.19 40.91
N TRP A 401 -21.65 -16.13 40.17
CA TRP A 401 -21.56 -14.76 40.67
C TRP A 401 -22.24 -13.78 39.71
N ASN A 402 -22.78 -12.67 40.24
CA ASN A 402 -23.38 -11.62 39.41
C ASN A 402 -22.30 -10.94 38.54
N VAL A 403 -22.61 -10.63 37.28
CA VAL A 403 -21.69 -9.87 36.40
C VAL A 403 -22.24 -8.47 36.20
N ASP A 404 -21.55 -7.45 36.76
CA ASP A 404 -21.85 -6.05 36.49
C ASP A 404 -21.29 -5.65 35.12
N LEU A 405 -22.18 -5.44 34.14
CA LEU A 405 -21.81 -5.06 32.76
C LEU A 405 -21.54 -3.54 32.61
N LEU A 406 -21.70 -2.75 33.67
CA LEU A 406 -21.61 -1.29 33.63
C LEU A 406 -20.19 -0.74 33.85
N GLU A 407 -19.28 -1.52 34.44
CA GLU A 407 -17.89 -1.10 34.62
C GLU A 407 -16.95 -1.93 33.73
N SER A 408 -16.34 -1.26 32.77
CA SER A 408 -15.25 -1.82 31.96
C SER A 408 -14.01 -2.05 32.83
N GLY A 409 -14.01 -3.17 33.55
CA GLY A 409 -12.95 -3.62 34.43
C GLY A 409 -13.42 -4.84 35.19
N CYS A 410 -12.64 -5.92 35.19
CA CYS A 410 -12.95 -7.17 35.87
C CYS A 410 -12.96 -6.97 37.40
N SER A 411 -14.05 -6.42 37.92
CA SER A 411 -14.37 -6.39 39.34
C SER A 411 -14.77 -7.81 39.75
N ARG A 412 -14.05 -8.40 40.70
CA ARG A 412 -14.41 -9.71 41.29
C ARG A 412 -15.70 -9.53 42.08
N SER A 413 -16.83 -9.87 41.49
CA SER A 413 -18.11 -9.93 42.20
C SER A 413 -18.12 -11.10 43.19
N THR A 414 -18.90 -10.94 44.26
CA THR A 414 -19.06 -11.98 45.28
C THR A 414 -19.95 -13.11 44.77
N THR A 415 -19.62 -14.35 45.15
CA THR A 415 -20.45 -15.53 44.84
C THR A 415 -21.90 -15.30 45.30
N THR A 416 -22.83 -15.67 44.43
CA THR A 416 -24.26 -15.49 44.62
C THR A 416 -24.96 -16.81 44.83
N VAL A 417 -24.58 -17.81 44.06
CA VAL A 417 -25.09 -19.17 44.19
C VAL A 417 -23.91 -20.12 44.28
N MET A 418 -24.00 -21.08 45.20
CA MET A 418 -23.07 -22.19 45.31
C MET A 418 -23.84 -23.49 45.11
N GLN A 419 -23.31 -24.40 44.31
CA GLN A 419 -23.89 -25.70 44.05
C GLN A 419 -22.98 -26.78 44.60
N ILE A 420 -23.55 -27.72 45.35
CA ILE A 420 -22.84 -28.92 45.81
C ILE A 420 -23.66 -30.14 45.40
N ALA A 421 -23.10 -30.99 44.54
CA ALA A 421 -23.65 -32.30 44.27
C ALA A 421 -22.92 -33.37 45.09
N PHE A 422 -23.70 -34.15 45.83
CA PHE A 422 -23.23 -35.23 46.69
C PHE A 422 -24.20 -36.41 46.61
N HIS A 423 -23.72 -37.58 46.20
CA HIS A 423 -24.55 -38.73 45.82
C HIS A 423 -25.65 -38.35 44.82
N ASP A 424 -26.90 -38.72 45.11
CA ASP A 424 -28.08 -38.45 44.29
C ASP A 424 -28.76 -37.13 44.71
N VAL A 425 -28.01 -36.18 45.28
CA VAL A 425 -28.54 -34.90 45.76
C VAL A 425 -27.71 -33.74 45.25
N ILE A 426 -28.39 -32.70 44.74
CA ILE A 426 -27.81 -31.42 44.36
C ILE A 426 -28.37 -30.36 45.29
N TYR A 427 -27.50 -29.72 46.06
CA TYR A 427 -27.84 -28.56 46.87
C TYR A 427 -27.50 -27.29 46.13
N ILE A 428 -28.44 -26.35 46.07
CA ILE A 428 -28.27 -25.00 45.53
C ILE A 428 -28.38 -24.03 46.69
N PHE A 429 -27.27 -23.44 47.10
CA PHE A 429 -27.18 -22.48 48.19
C PHE A 429 -27.17 -21.06 47.63
N GLN A 430 -28.20 -20.30 47.95
CA GLN A 430 -28.25 -18.88 47.66
C GLN A 430 -27.54 -18.12 48.78
N VAL A 431 -26.28 -17.75 48.55
CA VAL A 431 -25.37 -17.16 49.56
C VAL A 431 -25.38 -15.63 49.57
N SER A 432 -25.96 -14.99 48.55
CA SER A 432 -26.31 -13.57 48.57
C SER A 432 -27.66 -13.31 47.89
N ALA A 433 -28.31 -12.20 48.22
CA ALA A 433 -29.61 -11.85 47.68
C ALA A 433 -29.51 -11.63 46.16
N ALA A 434 -30.21 -12.46 45.39
CA ALA A 434 -30.32 -12.32 43.95
C ALA A 434 -31.69 -12.81 43.47
N GLU A 435 -32.23 -12.12 42.47
CA GLU A 435 -33.38 -12.59 41.70
C GLU A 435 -32.93 -13.76 40.81
N LEU A 436 -33.43 -14.95 41.07
CA LEU A 436 -33.19 -16.13 40.22
C LEU A 436 -33.99 -15.97 38.92
N PHE A 437 -33.32 -15.67 37.82
CA PHE A 437 -33.85 -15.93 36.48
C PHE A 437 -33.56 -17.40 36.14
N LEU A 438 -34.57 -18.26 36.32
CA LEU A 438 -34.57 -19.55 35.65
C LEU A 438 -34.83 -19.28 34.17
N TRP A 439 -33.86 -19.62 33.34
CA TRP A 439 -34.05 -19.67 31.89
C TRP A 439 -34.80 -20.96 31.58
N ASP A 440 -36.05 -20.83 31.14
CA ASP A 440 -36.80 -21.90 30.45
C ASP A 440 -36.22 -22.19 29.07
#